data_AF-A0A7W6EBU1-F1
#
_entry.id   AF-A0A7W6EBU1-F1
#
_cell.length_a   1.000
_cell.length_b   1.000
_cell.length_c   1.000
_cell.angle_alpha   90.00
_cell.angle_beta   90.00
_cell.angle_gamma   90.00
#
_symmetry.space_group_name_H-M   'P 1'
#
loop_
_entity.id
_entity.type
_entity.pdbx_description
1 polymer ?
#
loop_
_entity_poly.entity_id
_entity_poly.type
_entity_poly.pdbx_seq_one_letter_code
_entity_poly.pdbx_strand_id
1 'polypeptide(L)'
;MPKPLDFDRLKQFEARPAAKVEPESVVDRAGAPTTRWPSRGPIMDGQISIKAPLEVLDRFKRICKDDRRTYADMLGILMDRLEGK
;
A
#
# COMPACT_ATOMS: atom_id res chain seq x y z
N MET A 1 -45.53 -2.80 -21.32
CA MET A 1 -44.94 -3.93 -20.58
C MET A 1 -43.43 -3.77 -20.58
N PRO A 2 -42.74 -3.75 -19.44
CA PRO A 2 -41.28 -3.63 -19.41
C PRO A 2 -40.65 -4.89 -20.04
N LYS A 3 -39.52 -4.71 -20.75
CA LYS A 3 -38.79 -5.79 -21.41
C LYS A 3 -38.29 -6.80 -20.35
N PRO A 4 -38.45 -8.12 -20.58
CA PRO A 4 -37.93 -9.12 -19.66
C PRO A 4 -36.40 -9.00 -19.56
N LEU A 5 -35.89 -9.16 -18.35
CA LEU A 5 -34.46 -9.08 -18.08
C LEU A 5 -33.73 -10.21 -18.82
N ASP A 6 -32.75 -9.85 -19.62
CA ASP A 6 -31.95 -10.81 -20.39
C ASP A 6 -30.81 -11.35 -19.52
N PHE A 7 -30.95 -12.61 -19.10
CA PHE A 7 -29.98 -13.28 -18.24
C PHE A 7 -28.71 -13.70 -18.97
N ASP A 8 -28.74 -13.83 -20.31
CA ASP A 8 -27.53 -14.15 -21.07
C ASP A 8 -26.63 -12.93 -21.21
N ARG A 9 -27.20 -11.73 -21.25
CA ARG A 9 -26.43 -10.48 -21.16
C ARG A 9 -25.73 -10.33 -19.79
N LEU A 10 -26.27 -10.90 -18.72
CA LEU A 10 -25.66 -10.80 -17.40
C LEU A 10 -24.39 -11.66 -17.29
N LYS A 11 -24.32 -12.78 -18.03
CA LYS A 11 -23.15 -13.68 -18.06
C LYS A 11 -21.88 -13.03 -18.60
N GLN A 12 -21.99 -11.97 -19.39
CA GLN A 12 -20.80 -11.23 -19.89
C GLN A 12 -20.02 -10.53 -18.76
N PHE A 13 -20.65 -10.34 -17.59
CA PHE A 13 -20.04 -9.74 -16.40
C PHE A 13 -19.64 -10.78 -15.36
N GLU A 14 -19.88 -12.08 -15.60
CA GLU A 14 -19.32 -13.12 -14.74
C GLU A 14 -17.80 -13.06 -14.87
N ALA A 15 -17.14 -12.79 -13.74
CA ALA A 15 -15.70 -12.74 -13.69
C ALA A 15 -15.17 -14.10 -14.15
N ARG A 16 -14.48 -14.11 -15.29
CA ARG A 16 -13.75 -15.28 -15.77
C ARG A 16 -12.92 -15.81 -14.59
N PRO A 17 -13.01 -17.10 -14.24
CA PRO A 17 -12.32 -17.62 -13.07
C PRO A 17 -10.85 -17.25 -13.20
N ALA A 18 -10.39 -16.46 -12.23
CA ALA A 18 -9.04 -15.95 -12.21
C ALA A 18 -8.10 -17.15 -12.39
N ALA A 19 -7.43 -17.22 -13.53
CA ALA A 19 -6.20 -17.98 -13.61
C ALA A 19 -5.37 -17.52 -12.41
N LYS A 20 -4.92 -18.47 -11.58
CA LYS A 20 -4.13 -18.20 -10.37
C LYS A 20 -3.00 -17.24 -10.75
N VAL A 21 -3.21 -15.96 -10.52
CA VAL A 21 -2.15 -14.97 -10.49
C VAL A 21 -1.55 -15.20 -9.13
N GLU A 22 -0.41 -15.89 -9.10
CA GLU A 22 0.49 -15.83 -7.95
C GLU A 22 0.62 -14.37 -7.55
N PRO A 23 0.57 -14.01 -6.26
CA PRO A 23 0.72 -12.63 -5.85
C PRO A 23 2.12 -12.18 -6.23
N GLU A 24 2.26 -11.62 -7.42
CA GLU A 24 3.45 -10.91 -7.85
C GLU A 24 3.71 -9.87 -6.77
N SER A 25 4.92 -9.94 -6.23
CA SER A 25 5.44 -8.95 -5.31
C SER A 25 5.11 -7.57 -5.87
N VAL A 26 4.56 -6.72 -5.02
CA VAL A 26 4.28 -5.31 -5.35
C VAL A 26 5.62 -4.61 -5.52
N VAL A 27 6.26 -4.85 -6.65
CA VAL A 27 7.29 -3.99 -7.19
C VAL A 27 6.50 -2.90 -7.87
N ASP A 28 6.48 -1.73 -7.22
CA ASP A 28 5.90 -0.49 -7.72
C ASP A 28 6.48 -0.23 -9.12
N ARG A 29 5.74 -0.68 -10.14
CA ARG A 29 6.11 -0.54 -11.53
C ARG A 29 5.76 0.90 -11.90
N ALA A 30 6.69 1.80 -11.60
CA ALA A 30 6.74 3.13 -12.20
C ALA A 30 6.60 2.99 -13.72
N GLY A 31 5.39 3.16 -14.25
CA GLY A 31 5.16 2.91 -15.67
C GLY A 31 3.73 2.67 -16.11
N ALA A 32 2.77 3.45 -15.63
CA ALA A 32 1.56 3.78 -16.41
C ALA A 32 0.88 5.01 -15.77
N PRO A 33 0.69 6.13 -16.48
CA PRO A 33 -0.15 7.20 -15.99
C PRO A 33 -1.61 6.76 -16.16
N THR A 34 -2.08 5.83 -15.31
CA THR A 34 -3.50 5.82 -14.98
C THR A 34 -3.81 7.22 -14.49
N THR A 35 -4.60 7.97 -15.26
CA THR A 35 -5.02 9.34 -14.99
C THR A 35 -5.57 9.42 -13.58
N ARG A 36 -4.68 9.80 -12.66
CA ARG A 36 -4.98 9.94 -11.24
C ARG A 36 -6.01 11.07 -11.12
N TRP A 37 -7.12 10.79 -10.44
CA TRP A 37 -8.16 11.81 -10.24
C TRP A 37 -7.54 13.10 -9.69
N PRO A 38 -7.93 14.29 -10.21
CA PRO A 38 -7.32 15.57 -9.85
C PRO A 38 -7.43 15.91 -8.35
N SER A 39 -8.35 15.26 -7.63
CA SER A 39 -8.53 15.39 -6.18
C SER A 39 -7.47 14.66 -5.35
N ARG A 40 -6.66 13.77 -5.96
CA ARG A 40 -5.52 13.14 -5.27
C ARG A 40 -4.29 14.02 -5.47
N GLY A 41 -3.93 14.79 -4.44
CA GLY A 41 -2.70 15.57 -4.41
C GLY A 41 -1.44 14.74 -4.70
N PRO A 42 -0.30 15.38 -5.00
CA PRO A 42 0.94 14.68 -5.26
C PRO A 42 1.34 13.83 -4.04
N ILE A 43 1.61 12.56 -4.27
CA ILE A 43 2.17 11.69 -3.23
C ILE A 43 3.64 12.12 -3.05
N MET A 44 3.97 12.61 -1.86
CA MET A 44 5.33 13.00 -1.48
C MET A 44 5.97 11.95 -0.55
N ASP A 45 5.60 10.68 -0.75
CA ASP A 45 6.17 9.58 0.00
C ASP A 45 7.54 9.23 -0.61
N GLY A 46 8.58 9.29 0.23
CA GLY A 46 9.92 8.81 -0.10
C GLY A 46 10.16 7.42 0.49
N GLN A 47 10.92 6.57 -0.21
CA GLN A 47 11.33 5.27 0.30
C GLN A 47 12.83 5.27 0.61
N ILE A 48 13.18 4.82 1.81
CA ILE A 48 14.58 4.59 2.22
C ILE A 48 14.77 3.13 2.62
N SER A 49 15.91 2.55 2.26
CA SER A 49 16.30 1.20 2.70
C SER A 49 17.26 1.31 3.86
N ILE A 50 16.91 0.72 5.01
CA ILE A 50 17.73 0.76 6.22
C ILE A 50 18.50 -0.56 6.35
N LYS A 51 19.84 -0.48 6.42
CA LYS A 51 20.70 -1.62 6.76
C LYS A 51 21.21 -1.45 8.19
N ALA A 52 20.92 -2.42 9.05
CA ALA A 52 21.33 -2.42 10.45
C ALA A 52 21.44 -3.86 10.97
N PRO A 53 22.12 -4.08 12.12
CA PRO A 53 22.10 -5.37 12.80
C PRO A 53 20.66 -5.84 13.11
N LEU A 54 20.43 -7.16 13.04
CA LEU A 54 19.11 -7.75 13.25
C LEU A 54 18.51 -7.38 14.62
N GLU A 55 19.34 -7.36 15.66
CA GLU A 55 18.94 -6.98 17.02
C GLU A 55 18.35 -5.56 17.09
N VAL A 56 18.89 -4.62 16.31
CA VAL A 56 18.42 -3.23 16.28
C VAL A 56 17.09 -3.15 15.55
N LEU A 57 16.96 -3.86 14.41
CA LEU A 57 15.71 -3.90 13.64
C LEU A 57 14.58 -4.55 14.43
N ASP A 58 14.84 -5.64 15.13
CA ASP A 58 13.83 -6.32 15.94
C ASP A 58 13.40 -5.48 17.13
N ARG A 59 14.34 -4.79 17.79
CA ARG A 59 14.03 -3.81 18.83
C ARG A 59 13.15 -2.68 18.29
N PHE A 60 13.50 -2.12 17.13
CA PHE A 60 12.70 -1.06 16.50
C PHE A 60 11.28 -1.53 16.15
N LYS A 61 11.15 -2.72 15.53
CA LYS A 61 9.85 -3.32 15.21
C LYS A 61 8.99 -3.55 16.44
N ARG A 62 9.59 -4.04 17.53
CA ARG A 62 8.90 -4.26 18.79
C ARG A 62 8.38 -2.94 19.38
N ILE A 63 9.20 -1.90 19.41
CA ILE A 63 8.79 -0.56 19.88
C ILE A 63 7.61 -0.04 19.05
N CYS A 64 7.66 -0.17 17.73
CA CYS A 64 6.56 0.25 16.85
C CYS A 64 5.26 -0.53 17.11
N LYS A 65 5.39 -1.84 17.38
CA LYS A 65 4.25 -2.70 17.69
C LYS A 65 3.61 -2.37 19.04
N ASP A 66 4.43 -2.11 20.05
CA ASP A 66 3.97 -1.79 21.40
C ASP A 66 3.20 -0.46 21.42
N ASP A 67 3.66 0.54 20.64
CA ASP A 67 3.01 1.85 20.53
C ASP A 67 1.90 1.90 19.45
N ARG A 68 1.67 0.80 18.71
CA ARG A 68 0.71 0.69 17.59
C ARG A 68 0.88 1.77 16.51
N ARG A 69 2.13 2.13 16.21
CA ARG A 69 2.48 3.16 15.21
C ARG A 69 3.09 2.56 13.95
N THR A 70 3.04 3.32 12.87
CA THR A 70 3.77 2.97 11.63
C THR A 70 5.27 3.21 11.83
N TYR A 71 6.10 2.54 11.04
CA TYR A 71 7.55 2.76 11.08
C TYR A 71 7.93 4.21 10.74
N ALA A 72 7.18 4.85 9.82
CA ALA A 72 7.40 6.24 9.44
C ALA A 72 7.08 7.20 10.61
N ASP A 73 5.97 6.98 11.31
CA ASP A 73 5.58 7.80 12.46
C ASP A 73 6.59 7.65 13.62
N MET A 74 7.00 6.41 13.91
CA MET A 74 8.04 6.16 14.92
C MET A 74 9.38 6.80 14.54
N LEU A 75 9.75 6.79 13.24
CA LEU A 75 10.95 7.48 12.76
C LEU A 75 10.84 8.99 12.98
N GLY A 76 9.69 9.60 12.72
CA GLY A 76 9.43 11.02 13.00
C GLY A 76 9.64 11.37 14.48
N ILE A 77 9.07 10.59 15.40
CA ILE A 77 9.25 10.80 16.85
C ILE A 77 10.73 10.71 17.25
N LEU A 78 11.47 9.76 16.68
CA LEU A 78 12.91 9.62 16.94
C LEU A 78 13.69 10.83 16.40
N MET A 79 13.29 11.36 15.25
CA MET A 79 13.88 12.58 14.68
C MET A 79 13.57 13.80 15.54
N ASP A 80 12.32 14.02 15.94
CA ASP A 80 11.91 15.16 16.79
C ASP A 80 12.69 15.17 18.12
N ARG A 81 12.83 13.99 18.75
CA ARG A 81 13.63 13.84 19.98
C ARG A 81 15.11 14.13 19.78
N LEU A 82 15.66 13.77 18.62
CA LEU A 82 17.07 14.04 18.31
C LEU A 82 17.31 15.53 18.02
N GLU A 83 16.35 16.18 17.35
CA GLU A 83 16.37 17.61 17.05
C GLU A 83 16.02 18.49 18.26
N GLY A 84 15.50 17.89 19.34
CA GLY A 84 15.12 18.58 20.57
C GLY A 84 13.83 19.39 20.44
N LYS A 85 12.92 18.99 19.55
CA LYS A 85 11.57 19.56 19.41
C LYS A 85 10.57 18.92 20.36
#